data_AF-A0A374UTL1-F1
#
_entry.id   AF-A0A374UTL1-F1
#
_cell.length_a   1.000
_cell.length_b   1.000
_cell.length_c   1.000
_cell.angle_alpha   90.00
_cell.angle_beta   90.00
_cell.angle_gamma   90.00
#
_symmetry.space_group_name_H-M   'P 1'
#
loop_
_entity.id
_entity.type
_entity.pdbx_description
1 polymer ?
#
loop_
_entity_poly.entity_id
_entity_poly.type
_entity_poly.pdbx_seq_one_letter_code
_entity_poly.pdbx_strand_id
1 'polypeptide(L)' 'MNDIKTVAVKKISPADTLKSIKVGDTVIIKDKHVKSNVARSTISRLSKKGYSFYSKSCPEGLIVKRLQ' A
#
# COMPACT_ATOMS: atom_id res chain seq x y z
N MET A 1 -8.52 -4.00 18.48
CA MET A 1 -8.86 -2.74 17.80
C MET A 1 -7.72 -2.47 16.83
N ASN A 2 -7.91 -2.75 15.53
CA ASN A 2 -6.79 -2.66 14.57
C ASN A 2 -6.60 -1.19 14.19
N ASP A 3 -5.52 -0.59 14.69
CA ASP A 3 -5.06 0.74 14.33
C ASP A 3 -4.75 0.84 12.83
N ILE A 4 -5.74 1.27 12.04
CA ILE A 4 -5.51 1.62 10.63
C ILE A 4 -4.73 2.93 10.61
N LYS A 5 -3.40 2.84 10.53
CA LYS A 5 -2.53 4.02 10.42
C LYS A 5 -2.65 4.64 9.04
N THR A 6 -3.18 5.85 8.99
CA THR A 6 -3.23 6.69 7.79
C THR A 6 -1.82 7.25 7.52
N VAL A 7 -1.06 6.60 6.63
CA VAL A 7 0.27 7.09 6.24
C VAL A 7 0.09 8.24 5.25
N ALA A 8 0.29 9.47 5.71
CA ALA A 8 0.45 10.64 4.85
C ALA A 8 1.77 10.49 4.07
N VAL A 9 1.69 10.06 2.82
CA VAL A 9 2.85 9.78 1.96
C VAL A 9 3.60 11.09 1.67
N LYS A 10 4.67 11.35 2.43
CA LYS A 10 5.55 12.51 2.25
C LYS A 10 6.49 12.24 1.08
N LYS A 11 6.03 12.44 -0.17
CA LYS A 11 6.86 12.36 -1.42
C LYS A 11 7.78 11.11 -1.52
N ILE A 12 7.32 9.98 -1.02
CA ILE A 12 8.03 8.70 -1.14
C ILE A 12 7.38 7.93 -2.29
N SER A 13 8.18 7.33 -3.18
CA SER A 13 7.67 6.62 -4.35
C SER A 13 6.62 5.57 -3.96
N PRO A 14 5.70 5.16 -4.86
CA PRO A 14 4.71 4.13 -4.55
C PRO A 14 5.34 2.83 -4.01
N ALA A 15 6.53 2.49 -4.50
CA ALA A 15 7.25 1.30 -4.09
C ALA A 15 7.82 1.44 -2.68
N ASP A 16 8.42 2.58 -2.36
CA ASP A 16 8.99 2.82 -1.03
C ASP A 16 7.90 2.99 0.02
N THR A 17 6.74 3.55 -0.36
CA THR A 17 5.55 3.59 0.50
C THR A 17 5.11 2.18 0.85
N LEU A 18 4.98 1.29 -0.14
CA LEU A 18 4.60 -0.11 0.08
C LEU A 18 5.64 -0.88 0.91
N LYS A 19 6.93 -0.65 0.69
CA LYS A 19 8.02 -1.26 1.48
C LYS A 19 8.08 -0.76 2.91
N SER A 20 7.70 0.49 3.16
CA SER A 20 7.66 1.08 4.51
C SER A 20 6.55 0.51 5.38
N ILE A 21 5.53 -0.13 4.78
CA ILE A 21 4.49 -0.85 5.51
C ILE A 21 5.17 -2.00 6.24
N LYS A 22 4.99 -2.09 7.56
CA LYS A 22 5.46 -3.24 8.34
C LYS A 22 4.60 -4.46 8.01
N VAL A 23 5.19 -5.64 8.11
CA VAL A 23 4.46 -6.89 7.96
C VAL A 23 3.36 -6.97 9.02
N GLY A 24 2.12 -7.23 8.60
CA GLY A 24 0.93 -7.24 9.45
C GLY A 24 0.15 -5.92 9.46
N ASP A 25 0.78 -4.79 9.12
CA ASP A 25 0.12 -3.49 9.12
C ASP A 25 -0.79 -3.29 7.90
N THR A 26 -1.89 -2.59 8.12
CA THR A 26 -2.85 -2.19 7.09
C THR A 26 -2.84 -0.68 6.96
N VAL A 27 -2.63 -0.19 5.74
CA VAL A 27 -2.60 1.23 5.40
C VAL A 27 -3.60 1.53 4.28
N ILE A 28 -4.05 2.78 4.22
CA ILE A 28 -4.90 3.27 3.13
C ILE A 28 -4.07 4.23 2.27
N ILE A 29 -3.87 3.86 1.02
CA ILE A 29 -3.26 4.70 0.00
C ILE A 29 -4.36 5.52 -0.65
N LYS A 30 -4.44 6.81 -0.34
CA LYS A 30 -5.45 7.68 -0.96
C LYS A 30 -5.12 7.92 -2.43
N ASP A 31 -6.14 7.90 -3.29
CA ASP A 31 -5.97 8.09 -4.75
C ASP A 31 -5.34 9.44 -5.12
N LYS A 32 -5.52 10.45 -4.25
CA LYS A 32 -4.88 11.77 -4.38
C LYS A 32 -3.35 11.70 -4.35
N HIS A 33 -2.77 10.70 -3.69
CA HIS A 33 -1.32 10.52 -3.58
C HIS A 33 -0.78 9.53 -4.62
N VAL A 34 -1.43 8.38 -4.77
CA VAL A 34 -1.07 7.35 -5.75
C VAL A 34 -2.34 6.77 -6.31
N LYS A 35 -2.52 6.85 -7.63
CA LYS A 35 -3.64 6.20 -8.31
C LYS A 35 -3.63 4.70 -8.00
N SER A 36 -4.79 4.15 -7.67
CA SER A 36 -5.00 2.74 -7.32
C SER A 36 -4.39 1.78 -8.34
N ASN A 37 -4.46 2.11 -9.64
CA ASN A 37 -3.85 1.31 -10.71
C ASN A 37 -2.32 1.24 -10.58
N VAL A 38 -1.66 2.37 -10.29
CA VAL A 38 -0.21 2.42 -10.08
C VAL A 38 0.17 1.61 -8.85
N ALA A 39 -0.57 1.75 -7.76
CA ALA A 39 -0.34 0.98 -6.54
C ALA A 39 -0.46 -0.54 -6.78
N ARG A 40 -1.49 -1.01 -7.50
CA ARG A 40 -1.62 -2.43 -7.89
C ARG A 40 -0.47 -2.91 -8.78
N SER A 41 -0.07 -2.11 -9.77
CA SER A 41 1.08 -2.44 -10.62
C SER A 41 2.37 -2.54 -9.81
N THR A 42 2.58 -1.65 -8.84
CA THR A 42 3.75 -1.70 -7.96
C THR A 42 3.70 -2.91 -7.02
N ILE A 43 2.53 -3.25 -6.46
CA ILE A 43 2.33 -4.47 -5.67
C ILE A 43 2.71 -5.71 -6.48
N SER A 44 2.23 -5.83 -7.72
CA SER A 44 2.58 -6.95 -8.60
C SER A 44 4.10 -7.04 -8.85
N ARG A 45 4.78 -5.91 -9.05
CA ARG A 45 6.25 -5.88 -9.20
C ARG A 45 6.98 -6.29 -7.92
N LEU A 46 6.49 -5.88 -6.75
CA LEU A 46 7.09 -6.25 -5.47
C LEU A 46 6.80 -7.72 -5.12
N SER A 47 5.68 -8.26 -5.57
CA SER A 47 5.37 -9.69 -5.46
C SER A 47 6.41 -10.58 -6.14
N LYS A 48 6.91 -10.16 -7.31
CA LYS A 48 8.05 -10.83 -7.98
C LYS A 48 9.36 -10.76 -7.20
N LYS A 49 9.47 -9.84 -6.22
CA LYS A 49 10.65 -9.68 -5.36
C LYS A 49 10.49 -10.35 -3.99
N GLY A 50 9.43 -11.13 -3.79
CA GLY A 50 9.16 -11.86 -2.55
C GLY A 50 8.34 -11.10 -1.51
N TYR A 51 7.80 -9.93 -1.84
CA TYR A 51 6.87 -9.21 -0.95
C TYR A 51 5.44 -9.67 -1.18
N SER A 52 4.65 -9.85 -0.13
CA SER A 52 3.24 -10.21 -0.27
C SER A 52 2.36 -9.09 0.27
N PHE A 53 1.35 -8.70 -0.52
CA PHE A 53 0.40 -7.65 -0.13
C PHE A 53 -1.02 -8.10 -0.43
N TYR A 54 -1.90 -7.90 0.54
CA TYR A 54 -3.33 -7.88 0.33
C TYR A 54 -3.75 -6.46 -0.09
N SER A 55 -4.58 -6.34 -1.12
CA SER A 55 -5.10 -5.04 -1.54
C SER A 55 -6.61 -5.08 -1.78
N LYS A 56 -7.32 -4.05 -1.34
CA LYS A 56 -8.76 -3.88 -1.53
C LYS A 56 -9.07 -2.45 -1.93
N SER A 57 -9.87 -2.29 -2.98
CA SER A 57 -10.31 -0.96 -3.41
C SER A 57 -11.36 -0.39 -2.46
N CYS A 58 -11.24 0.91 -2.17
CA CYS A 58 -12.14 1.70 -1.35
C CYS A 58 -12.45 3.04 -2.03
N PRO A 59 -13.55 3.73 -1.66
CA PRO A 59 -13.91 5.02 -2.25
C PRO A 59 -12.84 6.10 -2.05
N GLU A 60 -12.06 6.03 -0.96
CA GLU A 60 -10.96 6.95 -0.67
C GLU A 60 -9.64 6.57 -1.37
N GLY A 61 -9.53 5.36 -1.93
CA GLY A 61 -8.31 4.87 -2.58
C GLY A 61 -8.11 3.35 -2.48
N LEU A 62 -6.89 2.91 -2.15
CA LEU A 62 -6.52 1.50 -2.07
C LEU A 62 -6.09 1.13 -0.65
N ILE A 63 -6.81 0.23 -0.01
CA ILE A 63 -6.34 -0.42 1.22
C ILE A 63 -5.26 -1.42 0.84
N VAL A 64 -4.12 -1.35 1.50
CA VAL A 64 -3.03 -2.30 1.33
C VAL A 64 -2.59 -2.82 2.70
N LYS A 65 -2.50 -4.13 2.83
CA LYS A 65 -1.93 -4.81 4.00
C LYS A 65 -0.74 -5.62 3.56
N ARG A 66 0.41 -5.44 4.23
CA ARG A 66 1.59 -6.24 3.94
C ARG A 66 1.53 -7.57 4.69
N LEU A 67 1.72 -8.66 3.97
CA LEU A 67 1.72 -10.03 4.48
C LEU A 67 3.15 -10.57 4.63
N GLN A 68 4.08 -10.20 3.73
CA GLN A 68 5.52 -10.52 3.78
C GLN A 68 6.35 -9.38 3.16
#